data_AF-A0A5C6X3R1-F1
#
_entry.id   AF-A0A5C6X3R1-F1
#
_cell.length_a   1.000
_cell.length_b   1.000
_cell.length_c   1.000
_cell.angle_alpha   90.00
_cell.angle_beta   90.00
_cell.angle_gamma   90.00
#
_symmetry.space_group_name_H-M   'P 1'
#
loop_
_entity.id
_entity.type
_entity.pdbx_description
1 polymer ?
#
loop_
_entity_poly.entity_id
_entity_poly.type
_entity_poly.pdbx_seq_one_letter_code
_entity_poly.pdbx_strand_id
1 'polypeptide(L)'
;MNAVALRLKPFRTIVMDLLAFAFGLGLALYSEWRAEELVWSLWLASLLVGGGTLFTMILHDAIWPEPIEDYGVPGPLFRVAKAVAMIVFFSIHFGMFHAIHAVFVWAFLPLAEEPSPQLVWAYLPSMLPFVLMLAFGERERLLHSVRHFEPMAPYANVVRMHLLIFFFAGAAFLDLSPLWIFIVVYVVYFFPLQSKVKGQEGVASESAEGAKVAATR
;
A
#
# COMPACT_ATOMS: atom_id res chain seq x y z
N MET A 1 3.29 4.10 -27.38
CA MET A 1 2.38 4.00 -26.21
C MET A 1 2.05 2.52 -26.02
N ASN A 2 2.54 1.90 -24.95
CA ASN A 2 2.31 0.47 -24.70
C ASN A 2 0.88 0.30 -24.17
N ALA A 3 0.06 -0.52 -24.84
CA ALA A 3 -1.27 -0.85 -24.36
C ALA A 3 -1.15 -1.64 -23.05
N VAL A 4 -1.63 -1.06 -21.95
CA VAL A 4 -1.72 -1.73 -20.65
C VAL A 4 -2.85 -2.75 -20.74
N ALA A 5 -2.50 -4.03 -20.84
CA ALA A 5 -3.49 -5.09 -20.75
C ALA A 5 -3.99 -5.20 -19.30
N LEU A 6 -5.27 -4.94 -19.11
CA LEU A 6 -5.95 -5.08 -17.83
C LEU A 6 -6.33 -6.55 -17.61
N ARG A 7 -5.89 -7.14 -16.49
CA ARG A 7 -6.27 -8.50 -16.07
C ARG A 7 -7.10 -8.44 -14.80
N LEU A 8 -8.16 -9.23 -14.73
CA LEU A 8 -8.92 -9.45 -13.50
C LEU A 8 -8.08 -10.26 -12.50
N LYS A 9 -8.17 -9.88 -11.23
CA LYS A 9 -7.65 -10.67 -10.10
C LYS A 9 -8.23 -12.10 -10.11
N PRO A 10 -7.53 -13.09 -9.53
CA PRO A 10 -8.11 -14.42 -9.30
C PRO A 10 -9.42 -14.31 -8.52
N PHE A 11 -10.42 -15.13 -8.87
CA PHE A 11 -11.75 -15.07 -8.24
C PHE A 11 -11.69 -15.16 -6.71
N ARG A 12 -10.82 -16.04 -6.17
CA ARG A 12 -10.60 -16.17 -4.72
C ARG A 12 -10.18 -14.84 -4.08
N THR A 13 -9.27 -14.10 -4.72
CA THR A 13 -8.81 -12.80 -4.23
C THR A 13 -9.95 -11.78 -4.27
N ILE A 14 -10.74 -11.76 -5.35
CA ILE A 14 -11.91 -10.87 -5.46
C ILE A 14 -12.92 -11.16 -4.33
N VAL A 15 -13.22 -12.43 -4.05
CA VAL A 15 -14.14 -12.81 -2.98
C VAL A 15 -13.59 -12.37 -1.62
N MET A 16 -12.29 -12.56 -1.36
CA MET A 16 -11.67 -12.15 -0.10
C MET A 16 -11.67 -10.62 0.06
N ASP A 17 -11.40 -9.89 -1.02
CA ASP A 17 -11.46 -8.42 -1.08
C ASP A 17 -12.89 -7.92 -0.81
N LEU A 18 -13.91 -8.60 -1.39
CA LEU A 18 -15.33 -8.31 -1.16
C LEU A 18 -15.76 -8.59 0.29
N LEU A 19 -15.32 -9.70 0.87
CA LEU A 19 -15.62 -10.04 2.26
C LEU A 19 -14.97 -9.05 3.23
N ALA A 20 -13.70 -8.70 3.01
CA ALA A 20 -13.02 -7.67 3.78
C ALA A 20 -13.74 -6.33 3.66
N PHE A 21 -14.15 -5.94 2.45
CA PHE A 21 -14.92 -4.71 2.24
C PHE A 21 -16.28 -4.74 2.97
N ALA A 22 -17.07 -5.80 2.79
CA ALA A 22 -18.38 -5.92 3.43
C ALA A 22 -18.26 -5.89 4.96
N PHE A 23 -17.21 -6.51 5.50
CA PHE A 23 -16.90 -6.44 6.92
C PHE A 23 -16.52 -5.03 7.36
N GLY A 24 -15.61 -4.35 6.64
CA GLY A 24 -15.19 -2.98 6.94
C GLY A 24 -16.34 -1.97 6.85
N LEU A 25 -17.21 -2.12 5.83
CA LEU A 25 -18.42 -1.33 5.68
C LEU A 25 -19.42 -1.63 6.80
N GLY A 26 -19.64 -2.91 7.13
CA GLY A 26 -20.50 -3.30 8.24
C GLY A 26 -20.02 -2.73 9.58
N LEU A 27 -18.71 -2.72 9.81
CA LEU A 27 -18.11 -2.11 11.00
C LEU A 27 -18.31 -0.59 11.01
N ALA A 28 -18.03 0.09 9.90
CA ALA A 28 -18.22 1.52 9.78
C ALA A 28 -19.69 1.94 10.00
N LEU A 29 -20.63 1.17 9.46
CA LEU A 29 -22.07 1.40 9.67
C LEU A 29 -22.49 1.12 11.12
N TYR A 30 -21.99 0.03 11.71
CA TYR A 30 -22.28 -0.33 13.11
C TYR A 30 -21.73 0.69 14.10
N SER A 31 -20.56 1.27 13.81
CA SER A 31 -19.89 2.25 14.65
C SER A 31 -20.24 3.71 14.30
N GLU A 32 -21.22 3.93 13.41
CA GLU A 32 -21.65 5.26 12.96
C GLU A 32 -20.49 6.15 12.49
N TRP A 33 -19.52 5.55 11.80
CA TRP A 33 -18.31 6.27 11.39
C TRP A 33 -18.63 7.42 10.46
N ARG A 34 -18.03 8.56 10.79
CA ARG A 34 -18.03 9.72 9.91
C ARG A 34 -16.99 9.55 8.79
N ALA A 35 -17.16 10.31 7.72
CA ALA A 35 -16.25 10.24 6.56
C ALA A 35 -14.79 10.58 6.95
N GLU A 36 -14.62 11.50 7.90
CA GLU A 36 -13.32 11.89 8.45
C GLU A 36 -12.63 10.69 9.10
N GLU A 37 -13.33 9.95 9.96
CA GLU A 37 -12.79 8.78 10.66
C GLU A 37 -12.36 7.68 9.69
N LEU A 38 -13.10 7.48 8.60
CA LEU A 38 -12.73 6.54 7.55
C LEU A 38 -11.44 6.96 6.85
N VAL A 39 -11.33 8.23 6.45
CA VAL A 39 -10.15 8.74 5.74
C VAL A 39 -8.92 8.70 6.64
N TRP A 40 -9.05 9.06 7.92
CA TRP A 40 -7.99 8.94 8.91
C TRP A 40 -7.59 7.48 9.17
N SER A 41 -8.54 6.54 9.16
CA SER A 41 -8.25 5.11 9.25
C SER A 41 -7.48 4.59 8.03
N LEU A 42 -7.83 5.06 6.82
CA LEU A 42 -7.10 4.74 5.58
C LEU A 42 -5.69 5.33 5.60
N TRP A 43 -5.53 6.57 6.07
CA TRP A 43 -4.22 7.20 6.26
C TRP A 43 -3.36 6.40 7.25
N LEU A 44 -3.92 6.03 8.41
CA LEU A 44 -3.21 5.24 9.42
C LEU A 44 -2.85 3.85 8.90
N ALA A 45 -3.75 3.20 8.16
CA ALA A 45 -3.46 1.92 7.52
C ALA A 45 -2.32 2.04 6.51
N SER A 46 -2.29 3.11 5.72
CA SER A 46 -1.18 3.35 4.78
C SER A 46 0.16 3.53 5.49
N LEU A 47 0.16 4.23 6.64
CA LEU A 47 1.34 4.42 7.47
C LEU A 47 1.83 3.09 8.07
N LEU A 48 0.94 2.29 8.67
CA LEU A 48 1.31 1.04 9.33
C LEU A 48 1.67 -0.06 8.33
N VAL A 49 0.84 -0.28 7.30
CA VAL A 49 1.07 -1.32 6.29
C VAL A 49 2.25 -0.93 5.40
N GLY A 50 2.31 0.32 4.94
CA GLY A 50 3.42 0.82 4.12
C GLY A 50 4.74 0.85 4.89
N GLY A 51 4.73 1.38 6.11
CA GLY A 51 5.91 1.39 6.99
C GLY A 51 6.38 -0.02 7.34
N GLY A 52 5.44 -0.91 7.68
CA GLY A 52 5.73 -2.32 7.92
C GLY A 52 6.33 -3.02 6.69
N THR A 53 5.85 -2.70 5.49
CA THR A 53 6.41 -3.21 4.23
C THR A 53 7.87 -2.79 4.06
N LEU A 54 8.15 -1.50 4.23
CA LEU A 54 9.51 -0.96 4.07
C LEU A 54 10.46 -1.56 5.10
N PHE A 55 10.02 -1.65 6.35
CA PHE A 55 10.83 -2.20 7.42
C PHE A 55 11.13 -3.69 7.20
N THR A 56 10.11 -4.48 6.83
CA THR A 56 10.29 -5.91 6.53
C THR A 56 11.18 -6.14 5.31
N MET A 57 11.07 -5.31 4.26
CA MET A 57 11.97 -5.37 3.10
C MET A 57 13.42 -5.10 3.48
N ILE A 58 13.69 -4.03 4.24
CA ILE A 58 15.04 -3.68 4.68
C ILE A 58 15.61 -4.77 5.60
N LEU A 59 14.81 -5.28 6.53
CA LEU A 59 15.22 -6.33 7.45
C LEU A 59 15.50 -7.65 6.70
N HIS A 60 14.66 -8.01 5.74
CA HIS A 60 14.86 -9.20 4.90
C HIS A 60 16.17 -9.12 4.12
N ASP A 61 16.42 -8.00 3.42
CA ASP A 61 17.67 -7.78 2.66
C ASP A 61 18.92 -7.78 3.56
N ALA A 62 18.79 -7.33 4.81
CA ALA A 62 19.88 -7.38 5.79
C ALA A 62 20.20 -8.80 6.29
N ILE A 63 19.18 -9.65 6.48
CA ILE A 63 19.33 -11.01 7.03
C ILE A 63 19.61 -12.05 5.94
N TRP A 64 18.94 -11.95 4.80
CA TRP A 64 19.08 -12.83 3.63
C TRP A 64 19.58 -12.04 2.43
N PRO A 65 20.85 -11.60 2.45
CA PRO A 65 21.40 -10.81 1.36
C PRO A 65 21.57 -11.66 0.11
N GLU A 66 21.21 -11.08 -1.03
CA GLU A 66 21.63 -11.61 -2.33
C GLU A 66 23.17 -11.56 -2.45
N PRO A 67 23.79 -12.48 -3.22
CA PRO A 67 25.21 -12.44 -3.50
C PRO A 67 25.60 -11.07 -4.07
N ILE A 68 26.45 -10.34 -3.34
CA ILE A 68 26.90 -9.02 -3.75
C ILE A 68 28.15 -9.18 -4.61
N GLU A 69 28.17 -8.49 -5.74
CA GLU A 69 29.37 -8.32 -6.55
C GLU A 69 30.46 -7.65 -5.68
N ASP A 70 31.69 -8.15 -5.73
CA ASP A 70 32.75 -7.68 -4.82
C ASP A 70 33.23 -6.29 -5.24
N TYR A 71 32.76 -5.26 -4.52
CA TYR A 71 33.16 -3.87 -4.70
C TYR A 71 34.37 -3.46 -3.82
N GLY A 72 35.10 -4.42 -3.23
CA GLY A 72 36.26 -4.14 -2.38
C GLY A 72 35.91 -3.63 -0.97
N VAL A 73 34.65 -3.77 -0.55
CA VAL A 73 34.16 -3.44 0.79
C VAL A 73 33.77 -4.74 1.50
N PRO A 74 34.14 -4.96 2.79
CA PRO A 74 33.69 -6.13 3.53
C PRO A 74 32.17 -6.25 3.49
N GLY A 75 31.67 -7.37 2.93
CA GLY A 75 30.23 -7.58 2.72
C GLY A 75 29.34 -7.25 3.93
N PRO A 76 29.68 -7.65 5.18
CA PRO A 76 28.88 -7.29 6.36
C PRO A 76 28.77 -5.78 6.62
N LEU A 77 29.86 -5.03 6.46
CA LEU A 77 29.88 -3.59 6.70
C LEU A 77 29.02 -2.85 5.67
N PHE A 78 29.15 -3.24 4.40
CA PHE A 78 28.33 -2.67 3.33
C PHE A 78 26.84 -2.92 3.56
N ARG A 79 26.45 -4.12 4.02
CA ARG A 79 25.05 -4.46 4.32
C ARG A 79 24.47 -3.59 5.44
N VAL A 80 25.20 -3.43 6.54
CA VAL A 80 24.76 -2.58 7.65
C VAL A 80 24.64 -1.12 7.19
N ALA A 81 25.63 -0.61 6.45
CA ALA A 81 25.61 0.75 5.92
C ALA A 81 24.41 0.97 4.98
N LYS A 82 24.15 0.04 4.06
CA LYS A 82 22.99 0.06 3.14
C LYS A 82 21.68 0.06 3.92
N ALA A 83 21.52 -0.83 4.91
CA ALA A 83 20.30 -0.92 5.71
C ALA A 83 20.04 0.37 6.50
N VAL A 84 21.07 0.92 7.15
CA VAL A 84 20.97 2.20 7.87
C VAL A 84 20.61 3.35 6.93
N ALA A 85 21.29 3.44 5.78
CA ALA A 85 21.00 4.46 4.78
C ALA A 85 19.55 4.36 4.29
N MET A 86 19.04 3.13 4.07
CA MET A 86 17.66 2.92 3.65
C MET A 86 16.65 3.28 4.73
N ILE A 87 16.89 2.90 5.99
CA ILE A 87 16.03 3.30 7.12
C ILE A 87 15.96 4.82 7.21
N VAL A 88 17.09 5.52 7.15
CA VAL A 88 17.12 6.99 7.23
C VAL A 88 16.40 7.62 6.05
N PHE A 89 16.74 7.22 4.82
CA PHE A 89 16.13 7.75 3.60
C PHE A 89 14.61 7.57 3.61
N PHE A 90 14.15 6.35 3.86
CA PHE A 90 12.71 6.08 3.89
C PHE A 90 12.03 6.73 5.08
N SER A 91 12.63 6.80 6.27
CA SER A 91 12.02 7.51 7.41
C SER A 91 11.77 8.98 7.08
N ILE A 92 12.74 9.66 6.46
CA ILE A 92 12.60 11.05 6.04
C ILE A 92 11.57 11.15 4.92
N HIS A 93 11.74 10.38 3.85
CA HIS A 93 10.87 10.48 2.67
C HIS A 93 9.43 10.05 3.00
N PHE A 94 9.22 8.78 3.36
CA PHE A 94 7.90 8.24 3.68
C PHE A 94 7.24 8.99 4.84
N GLY A 95 7.99 9.26 5.92
CA GLY A 95 7.48 9.97 7.09
C GLY A 95 7.07 11.41 6.76
N MET A 96 7.91 12.18 6.05
CA MET A 96 7.59 13.56 5.67
C MET A 96 6.38 13.63 4.74
N PHE A 97 6.29 12.74 3.74
CA PHE A 97 5.12 12.70 2.85
C PHE A 97 3.84 12.36 3.61
N HIS A 98 3.89 11.43 4.57
CA HIS A 98 2.73 11.13 5.40
C HIS A 98 2.36 12.25 6.37
N ALA A 99 3.33 12.99 6.92
CA ALA A 99 3.08 14.17 7.73
C ALA A 99 2.40 15.27 6.91
N ILE A 100 2.89 15.55 5.71
CA ILE A 100 2.28 16.52 4.78
C ILE A 100 0.85 16.08 4.42
N HIS A 101 0.63 14.79 4.15
CA HIS A 101 -0.71 14.26 3.89
C HIS A 101 -1.63 14.41 5.09
N ALA A 102 -1.15 14.20 6.31
CA ALA A 102 -1.95 14.41 7.52
C ALA A 102 -2.40 15.88 7.64
N VAL A 103 -1.55 16.84 7.25
CA VAL A 103 -1.93 18.27 7.20
C VAL A 103 -3.07 18.51 6.21
N PHE A 104 -3.01 17.92 5.02
CA PHE A 104 -4.10 18.04 4.04
C PHE A 104 -5.38 17.38 4.53
N VAL A 105 -5.31 16.16 5.05
CA VAL A 105 -6.47 15.46 5.59
C VAL A 105 -7.08 16.28 6.73
N TRP A 106 -6.27 16.84 7.64
CA TRP A 106 -6.76 17.71 8.69
C TRP A 106 -7.44 18.98 8.15
N ALA A 107 -6.88 19.60 7.11
CA ALA A 107 -7.45 20.82 6.53
C ALA A 107 -8.83 20.63 5.88
N PHE A 108 -9.13 19.42 5.37
CA PHE A 108 -10.40 19.13 4.69
C PHE A 108 -11.37 18.29 5.53
N LEU A 109 -10.85 17.44 6.40
CA LEU A 109 -11.58 16.42 7.17
C LEU A 109 -11.02 16.33 8.61
N PRO A 110 -11.12 17.40 9.40
CA PRO A 110 -10.58 17.41 10.76
C PRO A 110 -11.37 16.47 11.69
N LEU A 111 -10.67 15.74 12.57
CA LEU A 111 -11.29 14.91 13.61
C LEU A 111 -11.82 15.72 14.79
N ALA A 112 -11.29 16.92 14.97
CA ALA A 112 -11.69 17.88 16.00
C ALA A 112 -11.36 19.29 15.52
N GLU A 113 -11.90 20.31 16.17
CA GLU A 113 -11.62 21.72 15.81
C GLU A 113 -10.13 22.07 15.92
N GLU A 114 -9.45 21.56 16.96
CA GLU A 114 -8.04 21.81 17.20
C GLU A 114 -7.22 20.52 17.23
N PRO A 115 -6.03 20.49 16.59
CA PRO A 115 -5.15 19.33 16.62
C PRO A 115 -4.54 19.17 18.00
N SER A 116 -4.67 17.96 18.56
CA SER A 116 -4.13 17.62 19.87
C SER A 116 -3.52 16.21 19.85
N PRO A 117 -2.35 16.00 20.48
CA PRO A 117 -1.77 14.66 20.61
C PRO A 117 -2.70 13.64 21.30
N GLN A 118 -3.59 14.12 22.17
CA GLN A 118 -4.54 13.28 22.88
C GLN A 118 -5.62 12.69 21.96
N LEU A 119 -5.93 13.35 20.83
CA LEU A 119 -6.87 12.83 19.84
C LEU A 119 -6.42 11.50 19.25
N VAL A 120 -5.11 11.32 19.05
CA VAL A 120 -4.56 10.05 18.56
C VAL A 120 -4.98 8.91 19.48
N TRP A 121 -4.82 9.07 20.79
CA TRP A 121 -5.19 8.04 21.75
C TRP A 121 -6.70 7.83 21.87
N ALA A 122 -7.50 8.88 21.65
CA ALA A 122 -8.95 8.78 21.67
C ALA A 122 -9.51 8.00 20.48
N TYR A 123 -8.98 8.23 19.28
CA TYR A 123 -9.47 7.63 18.03
C TYR A 123 -8.76 6.33 17.63
N LEU A 124 -7.55 6.08 18.15
CA LEU A 124 -6.79 4.88 17.78
C LEU A 124 -7.56 3.56 18.02
N PRO A 125 -8.27 3.35 19.14
CA PRO A 125 -9.04 2.13 19.36
C PRO A 125 -10.17 1.93 18.35
N SER A 126 -10.83 3.01 17.89
CA SER A 126 -11.88 2.89 16.88
C SER A 126 -11.28 2.58 15.51
N MET A 127 -10.15 3.19 15.14
CA MET A 127 -9.53 2.97 13.83
C MET A 127 -8.87 1.59 13.69
N LEU A 128 -8.38 1.01 14.80
CA LEU A 128 -7.54 -0.19 14.78
C LEU A 128 -8.17 -1.41 14.07
N PRO A 129 -9.43 -1.80 14.32
CA PRO A 129 -10.02 -2.98 13.68
C PRO A 129 -10.04 -2.87 12.16
N PHE A 130 -10.31 -1.69 11.61
CA PHE A 130 -10.29 -1.45 10.17
C PHE A 130 -8.86 -1.46 9.61
N VAL A 131 -7.91 -0.88 10.33
CA VAL A 131 -6.49 -0.92 9.94
C VAL A 131 -5.97 -2.36 9.91
N LEU A 132 -6.30 -3.17 10.91
CA LEU A 132 -5.93 -4.59 10.98
C LEU A 132 -6.59 -5.40 9.85
N MET A 133 -7.85 -5.12 9.56
CA MET A 133 -8.57 -5.73 8.43
C MET A 133 -7.90 -5.38 7.09
N LEU A 134 -7.54 -4.12 6.87
CA LEU A 134 -6.81 -3.68 5.68
C LEU A 134 -5.44 -4.37 5.59
N ALA A 135 -4.69 -4.41 6.70
CA ALA A 135 -3.41 -5.10 6.77
C ALA A 135 -3.55 -6.59 6.41
N PHE A 136 -4.62 -7.24 6.89
CA PHE A 136 -4.92 -8.64 6.55
C PHE A 136 -5.30 -8.82 5.08
N GLY A 137 -6.08 -7.90 4.50
CA GLY A 137 -6.40 -7.89 3.07
C GLY A 137 -5.15 -7.76 2.20
N GLU A 138 -4.20 -6.92 2.63
CA GLU A 138 -2.95 -6.65 1.93
C GLU A 138 -1.83 -7.68 2.21
N ARG A 139 -2.10 -8.73 2.99
CA ARG A 139 -1.07 -9.73 3.38
C ARG A 139 -0.33 -10.34 2.20
N GLU A 140 -1.02 -10.62 1.09
CA GLU A 140 -0.37 -11.18 -0.11
C GLU A 140 0.57 -10.17 -0.76
N ARG A 141 0.21 -8.88 -0.76
CA ARG A 141 1.08 -7.80 -1.24
C ARG A 141 2.28 -7.60 -0.33
N LEU A 142 2.09 -7.65 0.98
CA LEU A 142 3.18 -7.63 1.97
C LEU A 142 4.17 -8.76 1.69
N LEU A 143 3.69 -10.00 1.58
CA LEU A 143 4.52 -11.16 1.27
C LEU A 143 5.21 -11.06 -0.10
N HIS A 144 4.53 -10.51 -1.10
CA HIS A 144 5.10 -10.34 -2.44
C HIS A 144 6.19 -9.27 -2.47
N SER A 145 5.98 -8.15 -1.78
CA SER A 145 6.92 -7.02 -1.74
C SER A 145 8.26 -7.35 -1.10
N VAL A 146 8.29 -8.33 -0.18
CA VAL A 146 9.53 -8.88 0.38
C VAL A 146 10.35 -9.61 -0.69
N ARG A 147 9.70 -10.18 -1.71
CA ARG A 147 10.34 -11.01 -2.74
C ARG A 147 10.70 -10.25 -4.01
N HIS A 148 9.98 -9.19 -4.34
CA HIS A 148 10.18 -8.44 -5.58
C HIS A 148 10.04 -6.94 -5.33
N PHE A 149 11.15 -6.21 -5.51
CA PHE A 149 11.15 -4.75 -5.47
C PHE A 149 10.69 -4.17 -6.80
N GLU A 150 9.53 -3.51 -6.82
CA GLU A 150 9.04 -2.78 -7.98
C GLU A 150 9.13 -1.26 -7.72
N PRO A 151 10.14 -0.56 -8.27
CA PRO A 151 10.40 0.84 -7.93
C PRO A 151 9.26 1.80 -8.32
N MET A 152 8.41 1.43 -9.28
CA MET A 152 7.32 2.27 -9.77
C MET A 152 5.98 2.04 -9.05
N ALA A 153 5.80 0.89 -8.39
CA ALA A 153 4.55 0.56 -7.72
C ALA A 153 4.15 1.57 -6.62
N PRO A 154 5.08 2.12 -5.81
CA PRO A 154 4.75 3.16 -4.82
C PRO A 154 4.16 4.42 -5.46
N TYR A 155 4.68 4.87 -6.61
CA TYR A 155 4.24 6.11 -7.26
C TYR A 155 2.79 6.03 -7.74
N ALA A 156 2.37 4.90 -8.29
CA ALA A 156 0.98 4.70 -8.69
C ALA A 156 0.01 4.79 -7.49
N ASN A 157 0.41 4.24 -6.34
CA ASN A 157 -0.37 4.35 -5.11
C ASN A 157 -0.42 5.78 -4.58
N VAL A 158 0.70 6.53 -4.64
CA VAL A 158 0.75 7.94 -4.25
C VAL A 158 -0.21 8.77 -5.11
N VAL A 159 -0.18 8.60 -6.43
CA VAL A 159 -1.11 9.29 -7.34
C VAL A 159 -2.56 8.94 -6.99
N ARG A 160 -2.87 7.65 -6.78
CA ARG A 160 -4.20 7.20 -6.35
C ARG A 160 -4.64 7.88 -5.06
N MET A 161 -3.76 8.01 -4.06
CA MET A 161 -4.07 8.70 -2.80
C MET A 161 -4.38 10.18 -3.02
N HIS A 162 -3.56 10.89 -3.81
CA HIS A 162 -3.81 12.31 -4.07
C HIS A 162 -5.14 12.54 -4.77
N LEU A 163 -5.48 11.70 -5.76
CA LEU A 163 -6.77 11.77 -6.45
C LEU A 163 -7.94 11.55 -5.49
N LEU A 164 -7.80 10.63 -4.53
CA LEU A 164 -8.82 10.42 -3.49
C LEU A 164 -8.94 11.60 -2.53
N ILE A 165 -7.83 12.20 -2.11
CA ILE A 165 -7.86 13.41 -1.27
C ILE A 165 -8.61 14.53 -1.98
N PHE A 166 -8.31 14.78 -3.27
CA PHE A 166 -9.05 15.77 -4.06
C PHE A 166 -10.53 15.43 -4.23
N PHE A 167 -10.83 14.14 -4.45
CA PHE A 167 -12.21 13.67 -4.49
C PHE A 167 -12.94 13.94 -3.17
N PHE A 168 -12.34 13.61 -2.02
CA PHE A 168 -12.96 13.85 -0.72
C PHE A 168 -13.11 15.32 -0.39
N ALA A 169 -12.12 16.15 -0.72
CA ALA A 169 -12.22 17.59 -0.57
C ALA A 169 -13.40 18.15 -1.38
N GLY A 170 -13.57 17.69 -2.62
CA GLY A 170 -14.72 18.04 -3.45
C GLY A 170 -16.04 17.48 -2.91
N ALA A 171 -16.06 16.25 -2.40
CA ALA A 171 -17.23 15.62 -1.81
C ALA A 171 -17.71 16.35 -0.56
N ALA A 172 -16.78 16.77 0.31
CA ALA A 172 -17.07 17.58 1.49
C ALA A 172 -17.59 18.97 1.09
N PHE A 173 -17.00 19.61 0.08
CA PHE A 173 -17.47 20.90 -0.43
C PHE A 173 -18.90 20.83 -1.00
N LEU A 174 -19.29 19.70 -1.58
CA LEU A 174 -20.61 19.46 -2.19
C LEU A 174 -21.62 18.79 -1.23
N ASP A 175 -21.24 18.55 0.03
CA ASP A 175 -22.06 17.85 1.03
C ASP A 175 -22.60 16.50 0.53
N LEU A 176 -21.74 15.72 -0.17
CA LEU A 176 -22.14 14.42 -0.68
C LEU A 176 -22.43 13.44 0.45
N SER A 177 -23.53 12.69 0.33
CA SER A 177 -23.89 11.67 1.32
C SER A 177 -22.75 10.65 1.50
N PRO A 178 -22.48 10.17 2.73
CA PRO A 178 -21.41 9.21 3.02
C PRO A 178 -21.40 7.97 2.12
N LEU A 179 -22.59 7.51 1.69
CA LEU A 179 -22.73 6.37 0.77
C LEU A 179 -21.90 6.53 -0.51
N TRP A 180 -21.90 7.71 -1.15
CA TRP A 180 -21.14 7.95 -2.38
C TRP A 180 -19.64 7.94 -2.14
N ILE A 181 -19.21 8.46 -0.99
CA ILE A 181 -17.82 8.43 -0.54
C ILE A 181 -17.37 6.97 -0.39
N PHE A 182 -18.15 6.12 0.28
CA PHE A 182 -17.87 4.69 0.41
C PHE A 182 -17.80 3.95 -0.94
N ILE A 183 -18.73 4.24 -1.86
CA ILE A 183 -18.75 3.63 -3.20
C ILE A 183 -17.49 3.99 -3.98
N VAL A 184 -17.06 5.26 -3.98
CA VAL A 184 -15.86 5.68 -4.71
C VAL A 184 -14.60 5.09 -4.09
N VAL A 185 -14.49 5.08 -2.77
CA VAL A 185 -13.39 4.39 -2.08
C VAL A 185 -13.32 2.94 -2.51
N TYR A 186 -14.45 2.25 -2.59
CA TYR A 186 -14.51 0.87 -3.05
C TYR A 186 -14.00 0.71 -4.49
N VAL A 187 -14.52 1.51 -5.42
CA VAL A 187 -14.11 1.45 -6.83
C VAL A 187 -12.64 1.81 -7.02
N VAL A 188 -12.06 2.65 -6.17
CA VAL A 188 -10.65 3.05 -6.33
C VAL A 188 -9.68 2.05 -5.68
N TYR A 189 -10.04 1.49 -4.52
CA TYR A 189 -9.16 0.57 -3.77
C TYR A 189 -9.35 -0.90 -4.11
N PHE A 190 -10.60 -1.34 -4.28
CA PHE A 190 -10.94 -2.76 -4.36
C PHE A 190 -11.25 -3.23 -5.78
N PHE A 191 -11.34 -2.31 -6.74
CA PHE A 191 -11.67 -2.68 -8.12
C PHE A 191 -10.62 -3.64 -8.68
N PRO A 192 -11.05 -4.77 -9.29
CA PRO A 192 -10.21 -5.96 -9.48
C PRO A 192 -9.20 -5.86 -10.63
N LEU A 193 -8.86 -4.65 -11.06
CA LEU A 193 -7.96 -4.40 -12.17
C LEU A 193 -6.51 -4.45 -11.74
N GLN A 194 -5.74 -5.39 -12.30
CA GLN A 194 -4.29 -5.43 -12.20
C GLN A 194 -3.67 -5.09 -13.56
N SER A 195 -2.63 -4.25 -13.55
CA SER A 195 -1.81 -4.01 -14.74
C SER A 195 -0.90 -5.22 -14.98
N LYS A 196 -1.02 -5.88 -16.13
CA LYS A 196 0.00 -6.84 -16.57
C LYS A 196 1.25 -6.07 -16.99
N VAL A 197 2.33 -6.17 -16.21
CA VAL A 197 3.66 -5.77 -16.69
C VAL A 197 4.14 -6.84 -17.66
N LYS A 198 4.32 -6.46 -18.93
CA LYS A 198 4.76 -7.33 -20.02
C LYS A 198 6.27 -7.64 -19.89
N GLY A 199 6.65 -8.35 -18.83
CA GLY A 199 8.02 -8.80 -18.57
C GLY A 199 8.11 -10.28 -18.18
N GLN A 200 7.00 -10.91 -17.78
CA GLN A 200 6.97 -12.31 -17.35
C GLN A 200 6.79 -13.32 -18.50
N GLU A 201 6.47 -12.89 -19.72
CA GLU A 201 6.31 -13.79 -20.88
C GLU A 201 7.66 -14.16 -21.52
N GLY A 202 8.71 -13.32 -21.38
CA GLY A 202 10.03 -13.60 -21.94
C GLY A 202 10.75 -14.75 -21.23
N VAL A 203 10.78 -14.72 -19.89
CA VAL A 203 11.52 -15.69 -19.06
C VAL A 203 10.94 -17.11 -19.16
N ALA A 204 9.62 -17.23 -19.25
CA ALA A 204 8.96 -18.53 -19.41
C ALA A 204 9.19 -19.15 -20.80
N SER A 205 9.32 -18.32 -21.85
CA SER A 205 9.59 -18.80 -23.20
C SER A 205 11.06 -19.21 -23.39
N GLU A 206 12.02 -18.45 -22.85
CA GLU A 206 13.44 -18.80 -22.89
C GLU A 206 13.76 -20.03 -22.05
N SER A 207 13.10 -20.21 -20.90
CA SER A 207 13.23 -21.42 -20.08
C SER A 207 12.70 -22.67 -20.81
N ALA A 208 11.58 -22.55 -21.52
CA ALA A 208 11.00 -23.65 -22.29
C ALA A 208 11.82 -23.99 -23.56
N GLU A 209 12.45 -23.00 -24.17
CA GLU A 209 13.29 -23.18 -25.36
C GLU A 209 14.68 -23.75 -24.99
N GLY A 210 15.29 -23.26 -23.89
CA GLY A 210 16.52 -23.83 -23.34
C GLY A 210 16.36 -25.29 -22.89
N ALA A 211 15.22 -25.65 -22.30
CA ALA A 211 14.91 -27.04 -21.93
C ALA A 211 14.72 -27.96 -23.15
N LYS A 212 14.20 -27.45 -24.27
CA LYS A 212 14.07 -28.22 -25.52
C LYS A 212 15.43 -28.47 -26.18
N VAL A 213 16.31 -27.47 -26.20
CA VAL A 213 17.67 -27.59 -26.79
C VAL A 213 18.55 -28.55 -25.99
N ALA A 214 18.40 -28.60 -24.67
CA ALA A 214 19.11 -29.56 -23.83
C ALA A 214 18.65 -31.01 -24.02
N ALA A 215 17.40 -31.24 -24.43
CA ALA A 215 16.86 -32.58 -24.70
C ALA A 215 17.16 -33.10 -26.11
N THR A 216 17.78 -32.29 -26.99
CA THR A 216 18.15 -32.66 -28.36
C THR A 216 19.66 -32.80 -28.59
N ARG A 217 20.47 -32.75 -27.52
CA ARG A 217 21.90 -33.11 -27.52
C ARG A 217 22.13 -34.37 -26.71
#